data_AF-A0A3L8CGF3-F1
#
_entry.id   AF-A0A3L8CGF3-F1
#
_cell.length_a   1.000
_cell.length_b   1.000
_cell.length_c   1.000
_cell.angle_alpha   90.00
_cell.angle_beta   90.00
_cell.angle_gamma   90.00
#
_symmetry.space_group_name_H-M   'P 1'
#
loop_
_entity.id
_entity.type
_entity.pdbx_description
1 polymer ?
#
loop_
_entity_poly.entity_id
_entity_poly.type
_entity_poly.pdbx_seq_one_letter_code
_entity_poly.pdbx_strand_id
1 'polypeptide(L)' 'MKNLIGIYTSPRAHWVGDGFPVRTLFSYDTMGQHISPFLLLDHAGPAHFTPTSER' A
#
# COMPACT_ATOMS: atom_id res chain seq x y z
N MET A 1 2.66 -26.40 -10.79
CA MET A 1 3.01 -25.62 -9.58
C MET A 1 3.56 -24.27 -10.03
N LYS A 2 3.33 -23.18 -9.29
CA LYS A 2 3.88 -21.86 -9.64
C LYS A 2 5.25 -21.68 -8.97
N ASN A 3 6.16 -20.97 -9.65
CA ASN A 3 7.48 -20.64 -9.13
C ASN A 3 7.44 -19.31 -8.37
N LEU A 4 8.21 -19.21 -7.28
CA LEU A 4 8.42 -17.95 -6.56
C LEU A 4 9.51 -17.16 -7.28
N ILE A 5 9.18 -15.95 -7.74
CA ILE A 5 10.10 -15.09 -8.52
C ILE A 5 10.71 -13.95 -7.70
N GLY A 6 10.21 -13.71 -6.49
CA GLY A 6 10.73 -12.68 -5.59
C GLY A 6 9.91 -12.58 -4.30
N ILE A 7 10.54 -12.03 -3.27
CA ILE A 7 9.90 -11.65 -1.99
C ILE A 7 10.29 -10.21 -1.74
N TYR A 8 9.29 -9.36 -1.49
CA TYR A 8 9.48 -7.93 -1.32
C TYR A 8 8.89 -7.51 0.02
N THR A 9 9.64 -6.75 0.79
CA THR A 9 9.16 -6.17 2.05
C THR A 9 8.52 -4.83 1.76
N SER A 10 7.35 -4.60 2.34
CA SER A 10 6.67 -3.31 2.21
C SER A 10 7.41 -2.21 2.99
N PRO A 11 7.51 -0.98 2.43
CA PRO A 11 8.11 0.16 3.12
C PRO A 11 7.37 0.54 4.41
N ARG A 12 7.91 1.53 5.13
CA ARG A 12 7.24 2.08 6.32
C ARG A 12 5.88 2.67 5.96
N ALA A 13 4.99 2.72 6.95
CA ALA A 13 3.70 3.36 6.77
C ALA A 13 3.87 4.85 6.44
N HIS A 14 2.97 5.37 5.61
CA HIS A 14 2.89 6.78 5.23
C HIS A 14 1.43 7.20 5.14
N TRP A 15 1.19 8.50 4.98
CA TRP A 15 -0.15 9.06 4.89
C TRP A 15 -0.52 9.34 3.44
N VAL A 16 -1.75 8.95 3.07
CA VAL A 16 -2.44 9.46 1.88
C VAL A 16 -3.49 10.45 2.37
N GLY A 17 -3.28 11.73 2.09
CA GLY A 17 -4.03 12.80 2.74
C GLY A 17 -3.82 12.78 4.27
N ASP A 18 -4.89 13.00 5.02
CA ASP A 18 -4.94 13.01 6.48
C ASP A 18 -5.82 11.89 7.07
N GLY A 19 -6.50 11.11 6.23
CA GLY A 19 -7.44 10.06 6.64
C GLY A 19 -6.94 8.62 6.48
N PHE A 20 -5.82 8.40 5.79
CA PHE A 20 -5.36 7.05 5.42
C PHE A 20 -3.89 6.80 5.76
N PRO A 21 -3.60 6.27 6.97
CA PRO A 21 -2.28 5.74 7.29
C PRO A 21 -2.13 4.37 6.65
N VAL A 22 -1.41 4.33 5.54
CA VAL A 22 -1.29 3.16 4.67
C VAL A 22 0.13 2.64 4.59
N ARG A 23 0.25 1.39 4.13
CA ARG A 23 1.50 0.78 3.72
C ARG A 23 1.34 0.22 2.31
N THR A 24 2.15 0.71 1.37
CA THR A 24 2.18 0.16 0.00
C THR A 24 2.73 -1.25 0.00
N LEU A 25 1.94 -2.20 -0.48
CA LEU A 25 2.36 -3.60 -0.64
C LEU A 25 3.02 -3.85 -2.00
N PHE A 26 2.51 -3.20 -3.05
CA PHE A 26 3.12 -3.17 -4.38
C PHE A 26 2.78 -1.87 -5.12
N SER A 27 3.64 -1.47 -6.05
CA SER A 27 3.40 -0.37 -6.98
C SER A 27 4.05 -0.64 -8.34
N TYR A 28 3.47 -0.08 -9.40
CA TYR A 28 4.02 -0.19 -10.76
C TYR A 28 5.40 0.47 -10.88
N ASP A 29 5.66 1.50 -10.07
CA ASP A 29 6.94 2.21 -10.00
C ASP A 29 8.10 1.31 -9.55
N THR A 30 7.82 0.37 -8.63
CA THR A 30 8.84 -0.54 -8.08
C THR A 30 8.84 -1.92 -8.72
N MET A 31 7.69 -2.40 -9.23
CA MET A 31 7.53 -3.78 -9.71
C MET A 31 7.21 -3.91 -11.20
N GLY A 32 6.84 -2.82 -11.89
CA GLY A 32 6.61 -2.78 -13.33
C GLY A 32 5.70 -3.92 -13.85
N GLN A 33 6.20 -4.65 -14.85
CA GLN A 33 5.43 -5.70 -15.54
C GLN A 33 5.12 -6.93 -14.68
N HIS A 34 5.83 -7.14 -13.56
CA HIS A 34 5.60 -8.31 -12.69
C HIS A 34 4.23 -8.32 -12.01
N ILE A 35 3.60 -7.14 -11.91
CA ILE A 35 2.28 -6.99 -11.28
C ILE A 35 1.16 -6.67 -12.27
N SER A 36 1.42 -6.64 -13.59
CA SER A 36 0.38 -6.36 -14.58
C SER A 36 -0.78 -7.37 -14.49
N PRO A 37 -2.05 -6.93 -14.54
CA PRO A 37 -2.55 -5.58 -14.85
C PRO A 37 -2.78 -4.67 -13.63
N PHE A 38 -2.25 -5.03 -12.46
CA PHE A 38 -2.39 -4.24 -11.24
C PHE A 38 -1.39 -3.08 -11.23
N LEU A 39 -1.80 -1.96 -10.65
CA LEU A 39 -0.97 -0.75 -10.56
C LEU A 39 -0.43 -0.53 -9.15
N LEU A 40 -1.27 -0.65 -8.13
CA LEU A 40 -0.90 -0.32 -6.76
C LEU A 40 -1.84 -1.03 -5.78
N LEU A 41 -1.31 -1.38 -4.61
CA LEU A 41 -2.11 -1.78 -3.47
C LEU A 41 -1.55 -1.15 -2.20
N ASP A 42 -2.35 -0.28 -1.60
CA ASP A 42 -2.12 0.27 -0.28
C ASP A 42 -2.98 -0.45 0.76
N HIS A 43 -2.34 -0.92 1.82
CA HIS A 43 -3.01 -1.53 2.97
C HIS A 43 -3.16 -0.50 4.09
N ALA A 44 -4.39 -0.10 4.38
CA ALA A 44 -4.69 0.76 5.53
C ALA A 44 -4.41 0.01 6.83
N GLY A 45 -3.43 0.51 7.60
CA GLY A 45 -3.10 -0.05 8.90
C GLY A 45 -4.15 0.28 9.95
N PRO A 46 -4.18 -0.44 11.10
CA PRO A 46 -5.00 -0.05 12.23
C PRO A 46 -4.64 1.38 12.67
N ALA A 47 -5.64 2.24 12.72
CA ALA A 47 -5.52 3.59 13.26
C ALA A 47 -6.81 3.94 14.01
N HIS A 48 -6.65 4.61 15.14
CA HIS A 48 -7.78 5.13 15.90
C HIS A 48 -8.05 6.56 15.44
N PHE A 49 -9.24 6.81 14.88
CA PHE A 49 -9.69 8.13 14.50
C PHE A 49 -10.68 8.65 15.54
N THR A 50 -10.42 9.83 16.09
CA THR A 50 -11.40 10.55 16.90
C THR A 50 -12.39 11.27 15.98
N PRO A 51 -13.61 11.60 16.45
CA PRO A 51 -14.51 12.47 15.72
C PRO A 51 -13.82 13.80 15.38
N THR A 52 -14.01 14.29 14.14
CA THR A 52 -13.56 15.61 13.69
C THR A 52 -14.73 16.43 13.19
N SER A 53 -14.62 17.75 13.28
CA SER A 53 -15.56 18.71 12.68
C SER A 53 -15.06 19.26 11.34
N GLU A 54 -13.86 18.86 10.91
CA GLU A 54 -13.30 19.23 9.61
C GLU A 54 -14.03 18.49 8.48
N ARG A 55 -14.16 19.16 7.33
CA ARG A 55 -14.86 18.65 6.14
C ARG A 55 -13.88 18.28 5.05
#